data_AF-A0A3D4QV00-F1
#
_entry.id   AF-A0A3D4QV00-F1
#
_cell.length_a   1.000
_cell.length_b   1.000
_cell.length_c   1.000
_cell.angle_alpha   90.00
_cell.angle_beta   90.00
_cell.angle_gamma   90.00
#
_symmetry.space_group_name_H-M   'P 1'
#
loop_
_entity.id
_entity.type
_entity.pdbx_description
1 polymer ?
#
loop_
_entity_poly.entity_id
_entity_poly.type
_entity_poly.pdbx_seq_one_letter_code
_entity_poly.pdbx_strand_id
1 'polypeptide(L)'
;MKQLLTGNEAIARGAYESGCHFATGYPGTPSTEILENLAKYKEVHSQWATNEKVAAEIAAGSSAVGARTIITMKVVGLNVAMDP
;
A
#
# COMPACT_ATOMS: atom_id res chain seq x y z
N MET A 1 -24.30 -8.02 -8.87
CA MET A 1 -24.01 -9.30 -8.18
C MET A 1 -23.15 -9.01 -6.96
N LYS A 2 -23.33 -9.73 -5.85
CA LYS A 2 -22.40 -9.64 -4.70
C LYS A 2 -21.07 -10.27 -5.11
N GLN A 3 -19.95 -9.62 -4.75
CA GLN A 3 -18.60 -10.14 -4.99
C GLN A 3 -18.03 -10.67 -3.67
N LEU A 4 -17.41 -11.84 -3.72
CA LEU A 4 -16.58 -12.35 -2.64
C LEU A 4 -15.19 -11.76 -2.81
N LEU A 5 -14.63 -11.21 -1.73
CA LEU A 5 -13.30 -10.63 -1.70
C LEU A 5 -12.45 -11.39 -0.68
N THR A 6 -11.20 -11.62 -1.04
CA THR A 6 -10.14 -11.95 -0.07
C THR A 6 -9.91 -10.77 0.88
N GLY A 7 -9.23 -11.01 2.00
CA GLY A 7 -8.85 -9.93 2.92
C GLY A 7 -8.01 -8.84 2.25
N ASN A 8 -7.06 -9.23 1.38
CA ASN A 8 -6.21 -8.28 0.66
C ASN A 8 -7.00 -7.44 -0.34
N GLU A 9 -7.94 -8.04 -1.08
CA GLU A 9 -8.85 -7.31 -1.96
C GLU A 9 -9.77 -6.36 -1.18
N ALA A 10 -10.24 -6.78 -0.01
CA ALA A 10 -11.06 -5.93 0.85
C ALA A 10 -10.28 -4.72 1.40
N ILE A 11 -9.02 -4.89 1.80
CA ILE A 11 -8.13 -3.78 2.22
C ILE A 11 -7.90 -2.82 1.07
N ALA A 12 -7.55 -3.34 -0.12
CA ALA A 12 -7.33 -2.52 -1.31
C ALA A 12 -8.59 -1.74 -1.69
N ARG A 13 -9.76 -2.40 -1.66
CA ARG A 13 -11.05 -1.76 -1.93
C ARG A 13 -11.38 -0.68 -0.92
N GLY A 14 -11.19 -0.95 0.37
CA GLY A 14 -11.45 0.02 1.44
C GLY A 14 -10.54 1.24 1.34
N ALA A 15 -9.25 1.05 1.03
CA ALA A 15 -8.32 2.15 0.80
C ALA A 15 -8.73 3.00 -0.40
N TYR A 16 -9.10 2.38 -1.53
CA TYR A 16 -9.59 3.09 -2.72
C TYR A 16 -10.88 3.88 -2.42
N GLU A 17 -11.89 3.24 -1.82
CA GLU A 17 -13.16 3.91 -1.49
C GLU A 17 -12.97 5.01 -0.43
N SER A 18 -11.94 4.91 0.40
CA SER A 18 -11.54 5.97 1.31
C SER A 18 -10.80 7.11 0.61
N GLY A 19 -10.67 7.13 -0.73
CA GLY A 19 -9.99 8.19 -1.48
C GLY A 19 -8.46 8.13 -1.39
N CYS A 20 -7.87 6.95 -1.22
CA CYS A 20 -6.43 6.77 -1.36
C CYS A 20 -6.00 7.12 -2.79
N HIS A 21 -4.91 7.89 -2.92
CA HIS A 21 -4.36 8.31 -4.22
C HIS A 21 -2.94 7.84 -4.44
N PHE A 22 -2.26 7.37 -3.40
CA PHE A 22 -0.90 6.86 -3.49
C PHE A 22 -0.76 5.57 -2.69
N ALA A 23 -0.13 4.56 -3.28
CA ALA A 23 0.15 3.29 -2.62
C ALA A 23 1.58 2.86 -2.89
N THR A 24 2.27 2.41 -1.85
CA THR A 24 3.63 1.89 -1.98
C THR A 24 3.85 0.70 -1.07
N GLY A 25 4.85 -0.11 -1.38
CA GLY A 25 5.20 -1.27 -0.58
C GLY A 25 6.45 -1.95 -1.11
N TYR A 26 6.89 -2.97 -0.40
CA TYR A 26 7.94 -3.88 -0.85
C TYR A 26 7.35 -5.30 -0.94
N PRO A 27 7.69 -6.11 -1.98
CA PRO A 27 7.11 -7.43 -2.13
C PRO A 27 7.33 -8.32 -0.89
N GLY A 28 6.24 -8.88 -0.36
CA GLY A 28 6.30 -9.71 0.84
C GLY A 28 4.95 -10.32 1.18
N THR A 29 4.81 -11.64 0.98
CA THR A 29 3.63 -12.40 1.41
C THR A 29 3.44 -12.26 2.93
N PRO A 30 2.21 -12.05 3.43
CA PRO A 30 0.93 -12.08 2.73
C PRO A 30 0.37 -10.70 2.32
N SER A 31 1.21 -9.67 2.15
CA SER A 31 0.76 -8.29 1.89
C SER A 31 0.87 -7.82 0.44
N THR A 32 1.58 -8.56 -0.41
CA THR A 32 1.84 -8.22 -1.83
C THR A 32 0.56 -7.93 -2.59
N GLU A 33 -0.46 -8.77 -2.41
CA GLU A 33 -1.69 -8.71 -3.18
C GLU A 33 -2.53 -7.47 -2.85
N ILE A 34 -2.29 -6.80 -1.72
CA ILE A 34 -2.97 -5.52 -1.40
C ILE A 34 -2.55 -4.46 -2.42
N LEU A 35 -1.24 -4.32 -2.66
CA LEU A 35 -0.71 -3.34 -3.61
C LEU A 35 -1.05 -3.70 -5.05
N GLU A 36 -1.00 -4.99 -5.41
CA GLU A 36 -1.40 -5.46 -6.74
C GLU A 36 -2.88 -5.19 -7.03
N ASN A 37 -3.74 -5.30 -6.02
CA ASN A 37 -5.16 -4.94 -6.17
C ASN A 37 -5.37 -3.42 -6.22
N LEU A 38 -4.58 -2.63 -5.49
CA LEU A 38 -4.61 -1.16 -5.60
C LEU A 38 -4.16 -0.67 -6.97
N ALA A 39 -3.16 -1.31 -7.56
CA ALA A 39 -2.65 -0.98 -8.89
C ALA A 39 -3.68 -1.17 -10.02
N LYS A 40 -4.82 -1.84 -9.75
CA LYS A 40 -5.93 -1.97 -10.70
C LYS A 40 -6.79 -0.71 -10.79
N TYR A 41 -6.75 0.17 -9.78
CA TYR A 41 -7.45 1.45 -9.77
C TYR A 41 -6.56 2.53 -10.40
N LYS A 42 -7.00 3.14 -11.49
CA LYS A 42 -6.20 4.12 -12.25
C LYS A 42 -5.98 5.43 -11.49
N GLU A 43 -6.84 5.69 -10.52
CA GLU A 43 -6.84 6.85 -9.63
C GLU A 43 -5.83 6.72 -8.48
N VAL A 44 -5.23 5.54 -8.30
CA VAL A 44 -4.23 5.25 -7.28
C VAL A 44 -2.87 5.06 -7.95
N HIS A 45 -1.95 6.01 -7.73
CA HIS A 45 -0.56 5.82 -8.12
C HIS A 45 0.07 4.75 -7.22
N SER A 46 0.26 3.56 -7.76
CA SER A 46 0.78 2.39 -7.04
C SER A 46 2.19 2.07 -7.53
N GLN A 47 3.15 1.93 -6.61
CA GLN A 47 4.53 1.59 -6.97
C GLN A 47 5.21 0.66 -5.97
N TRP A 48 6.12 -0.17 -6.46
CA TRP A 48 7.06 -0.88 -5.60
C TRP A 48 8.20 0.04 -5.17
N ALA A 49 8.59 -0.06 -3.91
CA ALA A 49 9.80 0.52 -3.38
C ALA A 49 10.95 -0.50 -3.36
N THR A 50 12.16 -0.02 -3.10
CA THR A 50 13.37 -0.87 -3.01
C THR A 50 13.40 -1.73 -1.74
N ASN A 51 12.81 -1.26 -0.65
CA ASN A 51 12.60 -1.98 0.61
C ASN A 51 11.49 -1.31 1.45
N GLU A 52 11.17 -1.85 2.62
CA GLU A 52 10.14 -1.31 3.51
C GLU A 52 10.47 0.08 4.08
N LYS A 53 11.76 0.40 4.30
CA LYS A 53 12.21 1.73 4.73
C LYS A 53 11.92 2.78 3.67
N VAL A 54 12.36 2.54 2.44
CA VAL A 54 12.12 3.43 1.30
C VAL A 54 10.63 3.54 1.02
N ALA A 55 9.86 2.45 1.16
CA ALA A 55 8.40 2.54 1.08
C ALA A 55 7.82 3.49 2.13
N ALA A 56 8.30 3.43 3.38
CA ALA A 56 7.86 4.30 4.46
C ALA A 56 8.22 5.76 4.23
N GLU A 57 9.42 6.06 3.74
CA GLU A 57 9.87 7.42 3.42
C GLU A 57 9.08 8.03 2.27
N ILE A 58 8.84 7.27 1.21
CA ILE A 58 8.00 7.68 0.09
C ILE A 58 6.57 7.97 0.57
N ALA A 59 6.01 7.08 1.39
CA ALA A 59 4.67 7.26 1.94
C ALA A 59 4.59 8.51 2.85
N ALA A 60 5.61 8.74 3.68
CA ALA A 60 5.70 9.93 4.52
C ALA A 60 5.76 11.22 3.69
N GLY A 61 6.59 11.25 2.64
CA GLY A 61 6.68 12.38 1.72
C GLY A 61 5.37 12.65 0.97
N SER A 62 4.73 11.59 0.45
CA SER A 62 3.43 11.68 -0.23
C SER A 62 2.33 12.20 0.70
N SER A 63 2.29 11.69 1.94
CA SER A 63 1.33 12.15 2.94
C SER A 63 1.58 13.60 3.37
N ALA A 64 2.84 14.03 3.45
CA ALA A 64 3.18 15.40 3.84
C ALA A 64 2.70 16.46 2.84
N VAL A 65 2.56 16.10 1.56
CA VAL A 65 2.00 16.98 0.51
C VAL A 65 0.48 16.81 0.32
N GLY A 66 -0.18 16.08 1.21
CA GLY A 66 -1.65 15.96 1.26
C GLY A 66 -2.24 14.76 0.54
N ALA A 67 -1.44 13.86 -0.03
CA ALA A 67 -1.96 12.65 -0.64
C ALA A 67 -2.40 11.64 0.43
N ARG A 68 -3.64 11.17 0.36
CA ARG A 68 -4.08 10.03 1.17
C ARG A 68 -3.34 8.79 0.68
N THR A 69 -2.50 8.25 1.55
CA THR A 69 -1.48 7.25 1.21
C THR A 69 -1.66 5.98 2.02
N ILE A 70 -1.42 4.84 1.39
CA ILE A 70 -1.30 3.54 2.08
C ILE A 70 0.08 2.93 1.82
N ILE A 71 0.64 2.32 2.85
CA ILE A 71 1.83 1.49 2.77
C ILE A 71 1.48 0.05 3.10
N THR A 72 1.97 -0.90 2.30
CA THR A 72 1.69 -2.33 2.48
C THR A 72 2.97 -3.09 2.81
N MET A 73 2.96 -3.81 3.94
CA MET A 73 4.00 -4.75 4.34
C MET A 73 3.45 -5.75 5.37
N LYS A 74 4.13 -6.90 5.54
CA LYS A 74 3.86 -7.80 6.67
C LYS A 74 4.46 -7.25 7.96
N VAL A 75 4.02 -7.75 9.11
CA VAL A 75 4.46 -7.25 10.43
C VAL A 75 5.98 -7.23 10.62
N VAL A 76 6.73 -8.22 10.11
CA VAL A 76 8.20 -8.21 10.23
C VAL A 76 8.87 -7.20 9.30
N GLY A 77 8.18 -6.71 8.27
CA GLY A 77 8.65 -5.63 7.41
C GLY A 77 8.73 -4.30 8.15
N LEU A 78 7.96 -4.12 9.24
CA LEU A 78 8.11 -2.94 10.11
C LEU A 78 9.52 -2.85 10.71
N ASN A 79 10.19 -3.98 10.96
CA ASN A 79 11.57 -3.95 11.48
C ASN A 79 12.52 -3.28 10.50
N VAL A 80 12.35 -3.54 9.19
CA VAL A 80 13.14 -2.90 8.13
C VAL A 80 12.70 -1.44 7.96
N ALA A 81 11.40 -1.15 8.06
CA ALA A 81 10.89 0.21 7.96
C ALA A 81 11.39 1.16 9.07
N MET A 82 11.71 0.61 10.25
CA MET A 82 12.21 1.34 11.41
C MET A 82 13.73 1.55 11.42
N ASP A 83 14.48 1.01 10.46
CA ASP A 83 15.92 1.19 10.35
C ASP A 83 16.25 2.70 10.28
N PRO A 84 17.13 3.28 11.13
CA PRO A 84 17.39 4.72 11.20
C PRO A 84 17.73 5.40 9.86
#